data_AF-A0A0F7GGI7-F1
#
_entry.id   AF-A0A0F7GGI7-F1
#
_cell.length_a   1.000
_cell.length_b   1.000
_cell.length_c   1.000
_cell.angle_alpha   90.00
_cell.angle_beta   90.00
_cell.angle_gamma   90.00
#
_symmetry.space_group_name_H-M   'P 1'
#
loop_
_entity.id
_entity.type
_entity.pdbx_description
1 polymer ?
#
loop_
_entity_poly.entity_id
_entity_poly.type
_entity_poly.pdbx_seq_one_letter_code
_entity_poly.pdbx_strand_id
1 'polypeptide(L)' 'MAVKKNGEKYRCNVCGNEVVVTKVGGGTLVCCGEDMEEIKAEK' A
#
# COMPACT_ATOMS: atom_id res chain seq x y z
N MET A 1 5.81 6.45 -1.73
CA MET A 1 6.74 5.40 -2.23
C MET A 1 6.03 4.60 -3.30
N ALA A 2 6.65 4.32 -4.46
CA ALA A 2 5.98 3.56 -5.53
C ALA A 2 5.88 2.06 -5.18
N VAL A 3 4.80 1.42 -5.64
CA VAL A 3 4.56 -0.03 -5.54
C VAL A 3 5.62 -0.79 -6.35
N LYS A 4 6.22 -1.83 -5.77
CA LYS A 4 7.34 -2.55 -6.40
C LYS A 4 7.05 -4.02 -6.66
N LYS A 5 6.17 -4.65 -5.88
CA LYS A 5 5.93 -6.09 -5.97
C LYS A 5 4.47 -6.48 -5.75
N ASN A 6 4.02 -7.49 -6.48
CA ASN A 6 2.76 -8.17 -6.20
C ASN A 6 2.81 -8.81 -4.80
N GLY A 7 1.73 -8.68 -4.05
CA GLY A 7 1.59 -9.19 -2.69
C GLY A 7 2.02 -8.22 -1.58
N GLU A 8 2.56 -7.05 -1.92
CA GLU A 8 2.76 -5.97 -0.94
C GLU A 8 1.41 -5.58 -0.33
N LYS A 9 1.41 -5.35 0.99
CA LYS A 9 0.22 -4.93 1.73
C LYS A 9 0.39 -3.48 2.13
N TYR A 10 -0.66 -2.70 2.01
CA TYR A 10 -0.66 -1.29 2.37
C TYR A 10 -1.83 -0.96 3.26
N ARG A 11 -1.63 -0.01 4.19
CA ARG A 11 -2.65 0.50 5.08
C ARG A 11 -2.76 2.01 5.01
N CYS A 12 -3.99 2.51 5.05
CA CYS A 12 -4.27 3.91 5.27
C CYS A 12 -4.32 4.19 6.78
N ASN A 13 -3.47 5.10 7.26
CA ASN A 13 -3.41 5.47 8.68
C ASN A 13 -4.55 6.43 9.11
N VAL A 14 -5.35 6.94 8.16
CA VAL A 14 -6.50 7.81 8.43
C VAL A 14 -7.79 7.01 8.64
N CYS A 15 -8.17 6.18 7.65
CA CYS A 15 -9.42 5.43 7.68
C CYS A 15 -9.26 3.95 8.05
N GLY A 16 -8.02 3.44 8.10
CA GLY A 16 -7.73 2.04 8.42
C GLY A 16 -7.86 1.06 7.26
N ASN A 17 -8.18 1.50 6.04
CA ASN A 17 -8.28 0.61 4.88
C ASN A 17 -6.97 -0.13 4.60
N GLU A 18 -7.07 -1.44 4.40
CA GLU A 18 -5.96 -2.32 4.02
C GLU A 18 -6.18 -2.89 2.62
N VAL A 19 -5.13 -2.86 1.79
CA VAL A 19 -5.17 -3.38 0.42
C VAL A 19 -3.94 -4.25 0.14
N VAL A 20 -4.10 -5.21 -0.76
CA VAL A 20 -3.00 -6.05 -1.26
C VAL A 20 -2.79 -5.78 -2.75
N VAL A 21 -1.53 -5.62 -3.15
CA VAL A 21 -1.16 -5.38 -4.54
C VAL A 21 -1.34 -6.67 -5.34
N THR A 22 -2.31 -6.71 -6.23
CA THR A 22 -2.53 -7.86 -7.13
C THR A 22 -1.72 -7.74 -8.43
N LYS A 23 -1.38 -6.52 -8.84
CA LYS A 23 -0.55 -6.20 -10.01
C LYS A 23 0.21 -4.90 -9.78
N VAL A 24 1.52 -4.90 -10.06
CA VAL A 24 2.35 -3.70 -9.90
C VAL A 24 2.01 -2.65 -10.95
N GLY A 25 1.85 -1.41 -10.50
CA GLY A 25 1.94 -0.20 -11.32
C GLY A 25 2.95 0.75 -10.67
N GLY A 26 3.75 1.47 -11.44
CA GLY A 26 4.86 2.29 -10.92
C GLY A 26 4.46 3.54 -10.11
N GLY A 27 3.20 3.67 -9.71
CA GLY A 27 2.69 4.78 -8.91
C GLY A 27 2.71 4.49 -7.41
N THR A 28 2.49 5.54 -6.62
CA THR A 28 2.25 5.45 -5.17
C THR A 28 0.76 5.23 -4.90
N LEU A 29 0.41 4.38 -3.93
CA LEU A 29 -0.98 4.24 -3.48
C LEU A 29 -1.36 5.41 -2.56
N VAL A 30 -2.50 6.03 -2.83
CA VAL A 30 -3.02 7.17 -2.05
C VAL A 30 -4.42 6.83 -1.57
N CYS A 31 -4.70 7.08 -0.29
CA CYS A 31 -6.02 6.94 0.31
C CYS A 31 -6.23 8.09 1.30
N CYS A 32 -7.42 8.68 1.31
CA CYS A 32 -7.73 9.86 2.15
C CYS A 32 -6.83 11.09 1.91
N GLY A 33 -6.22 11.21 0.73
CA GLY A 33 -5.34 12.33 0.38
C GLY A 33 -3.89 12.18 0.85
N GLU A 34 -3.53 11.03 1.43
CA GLU A 34 -2.17 10.74 1.91
C GLU A 34 -1.62 9.44 1.30
N ASP A 35 -0.29 9.36 1.21
CA ASP A 35 0.43 8.16 0.81
C ASP A 35 0.13 7.01 1.79
N MET A 36 -0.24 5.84 1.26
CA MET A 36 -0.46 4.65 2.09
C MET A 36 0.87 4.08 2.62
N GLU A 37 0.84 3.49 3.81
CA GLU A 37 1.99 2.88 4.46
C GLU A 37 2.09 1.39 4.11
N GLU A 38 3.28 0.92 3.72
CA GLU A 38 3.52 -0.50 3.45
C GLU A 38 3.58 -1.28 4.77
N ILE A 39 2.68 -2.25 4.95
CA ILE A 39 2.73 -3.19 6.06
C ILE A 39 3.69 -4.32 5.66
N LYS A 40 4.89 -4.29 6.21
CA LYS A 40 5.81 -5.42 6.08
C LYS A 40 5.24 -6.57 6.90
N ALA A 41 4.91 -7.67 6.24
CA ALA A 41 4.69 -8.92 6.93
C ALA A 41 6.05 -9.36 7.50
N GLU A 42 6.28 -9.06 8.77
CA GLU A 42 7.40 -9.63 9.51
C GLU A 42 7.26 -11.15 9.46
N LYS A 43 8.35 -11.82 9.06
CA LYS A 43 8.47 -13.28 9.08
C LYS A 43 8.84 -13.75 10.47
#